data_AF-A0A4R5L6F9-F1
#
_entry.id   AF-A0A4R5L6F9-F1
#
_cell.length_a   1.000
_cell.length_b   1.000
_cell.length_c   1.000
_cell.angle_alpha   90.00
_cell.angle_beta   90.00
_cell.angle_gamma   90.00
#
_symmetry.space_group_name_H-M   'P 1'
#
loop_
_entity.id
_entity.type
_entity.pdbx_description
1 polymer ?
#
loop_
_entity_poly.entity_id
_entity_poly.type
_entity_poly.pdbx_seq_one_letter_code
_entity_poly.pdbx_strand_id
1 'polypeptide(L)' 'MGRFVEGADRNQATLLPECLEDFIAEDNPVRIVDAFVEELDLASLGFEGATPATTGRPSYHPAVLLKIYIYGYLNRV' A
#
# COMPACT_ATOMS: atom_id res chain seq x y z
N MET A 1 1.25 14.48 12.80
CA MET A 1 1.10 13.02 12.94
C MET A 1 0.17 12.53 11.86
N GLY A 2 0.65 11.68 10.95
CA GLY A 2 -0.22 10.95 10.02
C GLY A 2 -1.29 10.21 10.81
N ARG A 3 -2.55 10.28 10.35
CA ARG A 3 -3.68 9.60 11.01
C ARG A 3 -3.89 8.17 10.52
N PHE A 4 -3.02 7.70 9.63
CA PHE A 4 -2.87 6.31 9.22
C PHE A 4 -1.49 5.78 9.66
N VAL A 5 -1.37 4.45 9.72
CA VAL A 5 -0.06 3.80 9.85
C VAL A 5 0.74 4.05 8.57
N GLU A 6 1.90 4.68 8.71
CA GLU A 6 2.83 4.91 7.61
C GLU A 6 3.69 3.65 7.39
N GLY A 7 3.84 3.26 6.12
CA GLY A 7 4.72 2.18 5.71
C GLY A 7 6.17 2.63 5.63
N ALA A 8 7.10 1.67 5.51
CA ALA A 8 8.47 1.97 5.13
C ALA A 8 8.54 2.30 3.63
N ASP A 9 9.37 3.27 3.26
CA ASP A 9 9.68 3.54 1.86
C ASP A 9 10.49 2.38 1.29
N ARG A 10 10.04 1.81 0.17
CA ARG A 10 10.71 0.69 -0.50
C ARG A 10 12.08 1.07 -1.07
N ASN A 11 12.30 2.36 -1.33
CA ASN A 11 13.58 2.92 -1.78
C ASN A 11 14.54 3.22 -0.61
N GLN A 12 14.07 3.12 0.63
CA GLN A 12 14.89 3.41 1.79
C GLN A 12 15.97 2.35 1.96
N ALA A 13 17.22 2.81 2.07
CA ALA A 13 18.32 1.92 2.36
C ALA A 13 18.22 1.33 3.77
N THR A 14 18.36 0.00 3.91
CA THR A 14 18.39 -0.70 5.21
C THR A 14 19.62 -1.62 5.33
N LEU A 15 19.82 -2.24 6.50
CA LEU A 15 20.98 -3.13 6.70
C LEU A 15 20.88 -4.39 5.85
N LEU A 16 19.69 -5.01 5.80
CA LEU A 16 19.37 -6.20 4.99
C LEU A 16 17.84 -6.26 4.75
N PRO A 17 17.36 -6.28 3.50
CA PRO A 17 18.10 -6.02 2.25
C PRO A 17 18.60 -4.57 2.18
N GLU A 18 19.62 -4.32 1.35
CA GLU A 18 20.16 -2.96 1.17
C GLU A 18 19.08 -1.97 0.72
N CYS A 19 18.19 -2.37 -0.18
CA CYS A 19 16.99 -1.65 -0.59
C CYS A 19 15.91 -2.66 -0.98
N LEU A 20 14.64 -2.45 -0.59
CA LEU A 20 13.58 -3.39 -0.94
C LEU A 20 13.24 -3.32 -2.44
N GLU A 21 13.31 -2.13 -3.04
CA GLU A 21 13.03 -1.92 -4.46
C GLU A 21 13.92 -2.78 -5.37
N ASP A 22 15.19 -2.98 -5.00
CA ASP A 22 16.16 -3.74 -5.82
C ASP A 22 15.78 -5.22 -5.97
N PHE A 23 14.88 -5.72 -5.12
CA PHE A 23 14.39 -7.10 -5.14
C PHE A 23 13.09 -7.24 -5.95
N ILE A 24 12.54 -6.14 -6.47
CA ILE A 24 11.32 -6.12 -7.27
C ILE A 24 11.70 -6.07 -8.75
N ALA A 25 11.50 -7.18 -9.46
CA ALA A 25 11.73 -7.25 -10.91
C ALA A 25 10.92 -6.18 -11.67
N GLU A 26 11.44 -5.71 -12.80
CA GLU A 26 10.81 -4.68 -13.63
C GLU A 26 9.41 -5.10 -14.13
N ASP A 27 9.19 -6.39 -14.36
CA ASP A 27 7.94 -6.98 -14.83
C ASP A 27 7.04 -7.49 -13.71
N ASN A 28 7.41 -7.25 -12.44
CA ASN A 28 6.63 -7.74 -11.30
C ASN A 28 5.24 -7.06 -11.26
N PRO A 29 4.14 -7.83 -11.10
CA PRO A 29 2.78 -7.29 -11.09
C PRO A 29 2.51 -6.31 -9.94
N VAL A 30 3.33 -6.30 -8.87
CA VAL A 30 3.19 -5.31 -7.79
C VAL A 30 3.25 -3.88 -8.31
N ARG A 31 4.03 -3.62 -9.38
CA ARG A 31 4.20 -2.29 -9.97
C ARG A 31 2.89 -1.75 -10.55
N ILE A 32 2.16 -2.58 -11.28
CA ILE A 32 0.85 -2.17 -11.83
C ILE A 32 -0.21 -2.06 -10.74
N VAL A 33 -0.17 -2.94 -9.72
CA VAL A 33 -1.09 -2.86 -8.58
C VAL A 33 -0.88 -1.55 -7.80
N ASP A 34 0.38 -1.17 -7.58
CA ASP A 34 0.77 0.04 -6.88
C ASP A 34 0.26 1.29 -7.61
N ALA A 35 0.62 1.43 -8.89
CA ALA A 35 0.20 2.55 -9.74
C ALA A 35 -1.32 2.59 -9.92
N PHE A 36 -1.98 1.45 -10.12
CA PHE A 36 -3.43 1.40 -10.28
C PHE A 36 -4.16 1.91 -9.03
N VAL A 37 -3.79 1.42 -7.85
CA VAL A 37 -4.48 1.79 -6.60
C VAL A 37 -4.18 3.23 -6.19
N GLU A 38 -3.01 3.77 -6.52
CA GLU A 38 -2.65 5.17 -6.25
C GLU A 38 -3.51 6.18 -7.01
N GLU A 39 -3.96 5.83 -8.20
CA GLU A 39 -4.84 6.68 -9.02
C GLU A 39 -6.32 6.61 -8.61
N LEU A 40 -6.69 5.73 -7.68
CA LEU A 40 -8.08 5.60 -7.22
C LEU A 40 -8.42 6.62 -6.13
N ASP A 41 -9.49 7.37 -6.34
CA ASP A 41 -10.16 8.07 -5.26
C ASP A 41 -11.03 7.10 -4.46
N LEU A 42 -10.43 6.47 -3.45
CA LEU A 42 -11.11 5.49 -2.61
C LEU A 42 -12.28 6.10 -1.82
N ALA A 43 -12.25 7.39 -1.53
CA ALA A 43 -13.34 8.03 -0.80
C ALA A 43 -14.60 8.11 -1.68
N SER A 44 -14.47 8.52 -2.96
CA SER A 44 -15.60 8.54 -3.89
C SER A 44 -16.08 7.15 -4.31
N LEU A 45 -15.20 6.14 -4.25
CA LEU A 45 -15.56 4.74 -4.47
C LEU A 45 -16.29 4.10 -3.26
N GLY A 46 -16.48 4.83 -2.16
CA GLY A 46 -17.25 4.36 -1.00
C GLY A 46 -16.43 3.59 0.04
N PHE A 47 -15.10 3.70 0.03
CA PHE A 47 -14.28 3.16 1.13
C PHE A 47 -14.43 4.06 2.35
N GLU A 48 -15.30 3.66 3.29
CA GLU A 48 -15.55 4.39 4.54
C GLU A 48 -14.27 4.63 5.36
N GLY A 49 -13.32 3.69 5.31
CA GLY A 49 -12.03 3.79 5.98
C GLY A 49 -11.03 4.76 5.35
N ALA A 50 -11.36 5.41 4.23
CA ALA A 50 -10.49 6.40 3.58
C ALA A 50 -10.40 7.71 4.38
N THR A 51 -11.40 7.96 5.24
CA THR A 51 -11.33 9.05 6.22
C THR A 51 -10.83 8.48 7.56
N PRO A 52 -9.70 8.97 8.09
CA PRO A 52 -9.17 8.45 9.34
C PRO A 52 -10.02 8.90 10.53
N ALA A 53 -10.13 8.04 11.55
CA ALA A 53 -10.78 8.38 12.80
C ALA A 53 -10.08 9.55 13.51
N THR A 54 -10.87 10.36 14.22
CA THR A 54 -10.35 11.53 14.97
C THR A 54 -9.52 11.12 16.19
N THR A 55 -9.82 9.97 16.79
CA THR A 55 -9.18 9.48 18.02
C THR A 55 -8.90 7.98 17.93
N GLY A 56 -8.02 7.49 18.82
CA GLY A 56 -7.63 6.08 18.90
C GLY A 56 -6.33 5.76 18.16
N ARG A 57 -6.09 4.46 17.96
CA ARG A 57 -4.91 3.97 17.24
C ARG A 57 -5.10 4.24 15.73
N PRO A 58 -4.08 4.78 15.03
CA PRO A 58 -4.13 4.91 13.57
C PRO A 58 -4.45 3.57 12.90
N SER A 59 -5.37 3.57 11.94
CA SER A 59 -5.66 2.42 11.09
C SER A 59 -4.69 2.36 9.90
N TYR A 60 -4.67 1.23 9.19
CA TYR A 60 -4.07 1.20 7.85
C TYR A 60 -4.94 1.93 6.85
N HIS A 61 -4.33 2.63 5.89
CA HIS A 61 -5.07 3.24 4.79
C HIS A 61 -5.70 2.13 3.90
N PRO A 62 -6.96 2.24 3.45
CA PRO A 62 -7.62 1.19 2.65
C PRO A 62 -6.86 0.84 1.37
N ALA A 63 -6.11 1.78 0.79
CA ALA A 63 -5.24 1.53 -0.36
C ALA A 63 -4.25 0.39 -0.10
N VAL A 64 -3.66 0.33 1.11
CA VAL A 64 -2.70 -0.73 1.46
C VAL A 64 -3.39 -2.09 1.45
N LEU A 65 -4.58 -2.18 2.04
CA LEU A 65 -5.37 -3.41 2.09
C LEU A 65 -5.83 -3.83 0.69
N LEU A 66 -6.24 -2.88 -0.15
CA LEU A 66 -6.64 -3.13 -1.53
C LEU A 66 -5.47 -3.62 -2.39
N LYS A 67 -4.27 -3.01 -2.27
CA LYS A 67 -3.04 -3.47 -2.94
C LYS A 67 -2.76 -4.93 -2.57
N ILE A 68 -2.82 -5.30 -1.28
CA ILE A 68 -2.62 -6.68 -0.81
C ILE A 68 -3.69 -7.63 -1.38
N TYR A 69 -4.97 -7.22 -1.34
CA TYR A 69 -6.07 -8.04 -1.85
C TYR A 69 -5.93 -8.35 -3.35
N ILE A 70 -5.66 -7.33 -4.17
CA ILE A 70 -5.46 -7.49 -5.61
C ILE A 70 -4.23 -8.37 -5.88
N TYR A 71 -3.12 -8.12 -5.19
CA TYR A 71 -1.90 -8.91 -5.37
C TYR A 71 -2.11 -10.39 -5.02
N GLY A 72 -2.78 -10.68 -3.90
CA GLY A 72 -3.14 -12.05 -3.51
C GLY A 72 -4.04 -12.72 -4.55
N TYR A 73 -5.05 -12.01 -5.03
CA TYR A 73 -5.95 -12.50 -6.08
C TYR A 73 -5.20 -12.83 -7.39
N LEU A 74 -4.30 -11.94 -7.85
CA LEU A 74 -3.49 -12.15 -9.06
C LEU A 74 -2.57 -13.37 -8.93
N ASN A 75 -2.01 -13.58 -7.74
CA ASN A 75 -1.05 -14.67 -7.48
C ASN A 75 -1.73 -15.97 -7.00
N ARG A 76 -3.06 -16.00 -6.83
CA ARG A 76 -3.84 -17.14 -6.34
C ARG A 76 -3.36 -17.67 -4.97
N VAL A 77 -3.09 -16.75 -4.05
CA VAL A 77 -2.69 -17.03 -2.66
C VAL A 77 -3.88 -16.90 -1.71
#